data_AF-A0A4P6MDJ5-F1
#
_entry.id   AF-A0A4P6MDJ5-F1
#
_cell.length_a   1.000
_cell.length_b   1.000
_cell.length_c   1.000
_cell.angle_alpha   90.00
_cell.angle_beta   90.00
_cell.angle_gamma   90.00
#
_symmetry.space_group_name_H-M   'P 1'
#
loop_
_entity.id
_entity.type
_entity.pdbx_description
1 polymer ?
#
loop_
_entity_poly.entity_id
_entity_poly.type
_entity_poly.pdbx_seq_one_letter_code
_entity_poly.pdbx_strand_id
1 'polypeptide(L)'
;MADQDRDDAFLEAYWSAARRLPPEPAPDWMQRITAEALQEQQRRAAPGDRPEGFWAQLYQVLGGWQGVGGLVAACAAGIWIGFAPPASLPDPVAVVIGDSTDVNLLQVGMFDIAMALEEG
;
A
#
# COMPACT_ATOMS: atom_id res chain seq x y z
N MET A 1 -1.90 -25.34 16.80
CA MET A 1 -2.94 -24.64 16.04
C MET A 1 -4.23 -24.55 16.85
N ALA A 2 -4.85 -25.67 17.25
CA ALA A 2 -6.09 -25.65 18.06
C ALA A 2 -6.03 -24.92 19.42
N ASP A 3 -4.83 -24.66 19.97
CA ASP A 3 -4.68 -23.91 21.22
C ASP A 3 -4.75 -22.39 21.00
N GLN A 4 -4.12 -21.89 19.92
CA GLN A 4 -4.18 -20.48 19.52
C GLN A 4 -5.62 -20.07 19.16
N ASP A 5 -6.34 -20.92 18.41
CA ASP A 5 -7.73 -20.63 18.03
C ASP A 5 -8.65 -20.51 19.26
N ARG A 6 -8.34 -21.24 20.33
CA ARG A 6 -9.09 -21.20 21.59
C ARG A 6 -8.77 -19.93 22.40
N ASP A 7 -7.50 -19.57 22.46
CA ASP A 7 -7.03 -18.37 23.14
C ASP A 7 -7.56 -17.10 22.44
N ASP A 8 -7.54 -17.07 21.11
CA ASP A 8 -8.10 -15.97 20.32
C ASP A 8 -9.60 -15.82 20.52
N ALA A 9 -10.35 -16.93 20.55
CA ALA A 9 -11.78 -16.92 20.84
C ALA A 9 -12.08 -16.41 22.27
N PHE A 10 -11.22 -16.76 23.24
CA PHE A 10 -11.32 -16.27 24.62
C PHE A 10 -11.04 -14.77 24.72
N LEU A 11 -10.00 -14.28 24.05
CA LEU A 11 -9.66 -12.85 24.00
C LEU A 11 -10.74 -12.03 23.30
N GLU A 12 -11.27 -12.53 22.18
CA GLU A 12 -12.35 -11.84 21.46
C GLU A 12 -13.61 -11.73 22.32
N ALA A 13 -13.94 -12.77 23.11
CA ALA A 13 -15.03 -12.70 24.07
C ALA A 13 -14.80 -11.58 25.11
N TYR A 14 -13.58 -11.47 25.65
CA TYR A 14 -13.22 -10.42 26.61
C TYR A 14 -13.27 -9.01 25.99
N TRP A 15 -12.73 -8.82 24.78
CA TRP A 15 -12.78 -7.55 24.07
C TRP A 15 -14.21 -7.17 23.65
N SER A 16 -15.04 -8.14 23.30
CA SER A 16 -16.46 -7.90 23.01
C SER A 16 -17.21 -7.38 24.23
N ALA A 17 -16.90 -7.92 25.41
CA ALA A 17 -17.48 -7.47 26.67
C ALA A 17 -17.00 -6.05 27.02
N ALA A 18 -15.71 -5.78 26.88
CA ALA A 18 -15.13 -4.45 27.14
C ALA A 18 -15.71 -3.35 26.23
N ARG A 19 -15.96 -3.65 24.95
CA ARG A 19 -16.59 -2.70 24.01
C ARG A 19 -18.04 -2.37 24.34
N ARG A 20 -18.79 -3.32 24.94
CA ARG A 20 -20.20 -3.12 25.31
C ARG A 20 -20.37 -2.23 26.54
N LEU A 21 -19.39 -2.23 27.43
CA LEU A 21 -19.41 -1.43 28.65
C LEU A 21 -18.10 -0.64 28.76
N PRO A 22 -17.93 0.40 27.93
CA PRO A 22 -16.75 1.23 27.99
C PRO A 22 -16.69 1.92 29.36
N PRO A 23 -15.60 1.77 30.14
CA PRO A 23 -15.45 2.51 31.38
C PRO A 23 -15.35 4.00 31.08
N GLU A 24 -16.16 4.81 31.75
CA GLU A 24 -16.07 6.26 31.62
C GLU A 24 -14.78 6.75 32.31
N PRO A 25 -13.88 7.45 31.61
CA PRO A 25 -12.67 7.97 32.22
C PRO A 25 -13.01 9.03 33.26
N ALA A 26 -12.25 9.07 34.36
CA ALA A 26 -12.45 10.08 35.39
C ALA A 26 -12.31 11.50 34.79
N PRO A 27 -13.18 12.45 35.16
CA PRO A 27 -13.20 13.78 34.54
C PRO A 27 -11.89 14.57 34.75
N ASP A 28 -11.23 14.39 35.90
CA ASP A 28 -9.90 14.98 36.17
C ASP A 28 -8.84 14.46 35.21
N TRP A 29 -8.85 13.15 34.93
CA TRP A 29 -7.90 12.54 33.99
C TRP A 29 -8.10 13.09 32.57
N MET A 30 -9.36 13.23 32.12
CA MET A 30 -9.67 13.83 30.82
C MET A 30 -9.18 15.28 30.70
N GLN A 31 -9.30 16.07 31.75
CA GLN A 31 -8.77 17.44 31.77
C GLN A 31 -7.24 17.47 31.67
N ARG A 32 -6.55 16.57 32.38
CA ARG A 32 -5.10 16.49 32.36
C ARG A 32 -4.56 16.05 31.01
N ILE A 33 -5.11 14.99 30.41
CA ILE A 33 -4.64 14.47 29.11
C ILE A 33 -4.90 15.48 27.99
N THR A 34 -6.02 16.20 28.02
CA THR A 34 -6.33 17.24 27.02
C THR A 34 -5.42 18.45 27.16
N ALA A 35 -5.13 18.88 28.38
CA ALA A 35 -4.16 19.95 28.63
C ALA A 35 -2.74 19.55 28.16
N GLU A 36 -2.31 18.33 28.44
CA GLU A 36 -1.00 17.81 28.00
C GLU A 36 -0.93 17.66 26.48
N ALA A 37 -1.99 17.13 25.85
CA ALA A 37 -2.07 17.02 24.40
C ALA A 37 -1.99 18.40 23.73
N LEU A 38 -2.65 19.41 24.27
CA LEU A 38 -2.61 20.78 23.74
C LEU A 38 -1.19 21.37 23.87
N GLN A 39 -0.51 21.16 25.00
CA GLN A 39 0.87 21.59 25.19
C GLN A 39 1.82 20.94 24.18
N GLU A 40 1.68 19.63 23.95
CA GLU A 40 2.52 18.92 22.97
C GLU A 40 2.22 19.33 21.53
N GLN A 41 0.94 19.58 21.19
CA GLN A 41 0.57 20.14 19.89
C GLN A 41 1.22 21.49 19.65
N GLN A 42 1.19 22.38 20.64
CA GLN A 42 1.86 23.68 20.57
C GLN A 42 3.37 23.53 20.43
N ARG A 43 3.98 22.62 21.19
CA ARG A 43 5.43 22.34 21.13
C ARG A 43 5.87 21.80 19.77
N ARG A 44 5.04 20.96 19.12
CA ARG A 44 5.31 20.42 17.77
C ARG A 44 5.05 21.43 16.67
N ALA A 45 4.06 22.32 16.86
CA ALA A 45 3.75 23.39 15.90
C ALA A 45 4.74 24.55 15.97
N ALA A 46 5.48 24.68 17.08
CA ALA A 46 6.57 25.64 17.18
C ALA A 46 7.62 25.33 16.09
N PRO A 47 7.98 26.31 15.23
CA PRO A 47 9.05 26.11 14.26
C PRO A 47 10.33 25.69 15.00
N GLY A 48 10.94 24.59 14.59
CA GLY A 48 12.23 24.20 15.13
C GLY A 48 13.28 25.23 14.71
N ASP A 49 14.06 25.76 15.66
CA ASP A 49 15.18 26.70 15.42
C ASP A 49 16.33 26.10 14.58
N ARG A 50 16.18 24.88 14.07
CA ARG A 50 17.23 24.16 13.33
C ARG A 50 16.83 24.09 11.86
N PRO A 51 17.75 24.42 10.93
CA PRO A 51 17.51 24.17 9.52
C PRO A 51 17.25 22.67 9.34
N GLU A 52 16.06 22.33 8.88
CA GLU A 52 15.71 20.96 8.60
C GLU A 52 16.58 20.44 7.46
N GLY A 53 17.32 19.36 7.69
CA GLY A 53 18.11 18.74 6.64
C GLY A 53 17.22 18.24 5.51
N PHE A 54 17.75 18.16 4.29
CA PHE A 54 17.05 17.67 3.10
C PHE A 54 16.26 16.36 3.36
N TRP A 55 16.85 15.43 4.11
CA TRP A 55 16.21 14.17 4.50
C TRP A 55 14.98 14.37 5.39
N ALA A 56 15.04 15.30 6.36
CA ALA A 56 13.90 15.58 7.23
C ALA A 56 12.72 16.17 6.44
N GLN A 57 13.01 17.05 5.48
CA GLN A 57 12.01 17.60 4.59
C GLN A 57 11.39 16.54 3.66
N LEU A 58 12.20 15.63 3.12
CA LEU A 58 11.69 14.49 2.33
C LEU A 58 10.79 13.57 3.18
N TYR A 59 11.19 13.26 4.41
CA TYR A 59 10.36 12.49 5.34
C TYR A 59 9.04 13.20 5.67
N GLN A 60 9.04 14.52 5.83
CA GLN A 60 7.80 15.29 6.07
C GLN A 60 6.89 15.30 4.83
N VAL A 61 7.44 15.51 3.63
CA VAL A 61 6.69 15.52 2.37
C VAL A 61 6.05 14.16 2.10
N LEU A 62 6.72 13.07 2.44
CA LEU A 62 6.14 11.72 2.31
C LEU A 62 4.99 11.49 3.31
N GLY A 63 4.81 12.32 4.35
CA GLY A 63 3.80 12.11 5.40
C GLY A 63 4.34 11.35 6.61
N GLY A 64 5.65 11.44 6.84
CA GLY A 64 6.35 10.75 7.92
C GLY A 64 6.38 9.24 7.72
N TRP A 65 6.21 8.50 8.81
CA TRP A 65 6.35 7.04 8.79
C TRP A 65 5.29 6.33 7.92
N GLN A 66 4.08 6.89 7.83
CA GLN A 66 2.99 6.33 7.02
C GLN A 66 3.33 6.36 5.53
N GLY A 67 3.87 7.49 5.06
CA GLY A 67 4.35 7.63 3.68
C GLY A 67 5.45 6.66 3.30
N VAL A 68 6.44 6.54 4.19
CA VAL A 68 7.57 5.62 4.01
C VAL A 68 7.08 4.18 3.97
N GLY A 69 6.12 3.82 4.82
CA GLY A 69 5.48 2.49 4.79
C GLY A 69 4.79 2.22 3.44
N GLY A 70 4.05 3.18 2.91
CA GLY A 70 3.44 3.09 1.58
C GLY A 70 4.47 2.96 0.45
N LEU A 71 5.56 3.74 0.50
CA LEU A 71 6.66 3.67 -0.47
C LEU A 71 7.33 2.29 -0.47
N VAL A 72 7.61 1.75 0.70
CA VAL A 72 8.18 0.40 0.85
C VAL A 72 7.24 -0.66 0.30
N ALA A 73 5.93 -0.56 0.60
CA ALA A 73 4.92 -1.47 0.06
C ALA A 73 4.82 -1.38 -1.47
N ALA A 74 4.89 -0.18 -2.05
CA ALA A 74 4.90 0.02 -3.50
C ALA A 74 6.15 -0.58 -4.16
N CYS A 75 7.33 -0.42 -3.55
CA CYS A 75 8.56 -1.08 -4.00
C CYS A 75 8.45 -2.61 -3.95
N ALA A 76 7.92 -3.15 -2.85
CA ALA A 76 7.71 -4.60 -2.70
C ALA A 76 6.72 -5.14 -3.73
N ALA A 77 5.62 -4.41 -3.98
CA ALA A 77 4.65 -4.75 -5.02
C ALA A 77 5.27 -4.69 -6.43
N GLY A 78 6.11 -3.69 -6.71
CA GLY A 78 6.84 -3.59 -7.97
C GLY A 78 7.80 -4.77 -8.17
N ILE A 79 8.54 -5.17 -7.13
CA ILE A 79 9.40 -6.35 -7.17
C ILE A 79 8.59 -7.63 -7.37
N TRP A 80 7.46 -7.77 -6.67
CA TRP A 80 6.56 -8.92 -6.81
C TRP A 80 6.02 -9.07 -8.23
N ILE A 81 5.54 -7.97 -8.81
CA ILE A 81 5.03 -7.94 -10.19
C ILE A 81 6.15 -8.22 -11.19
N GLY A 82 7.37 -7.71 -10.96
CA GLY A 82 8.52 -7.94 -11.83
C GLY A 82 9.06 -9.37 -11.82
N PHE A 83 8.90 -10.12 -10.72
CA PHE A 83 9.42 -11.48 -10.59
C PHE A 83 8.56 -12.54 -11.28
N ALA A 84 7.28 -12.27 -11.55
CA ALA A 84 6.36 -13.20 -12.20
C ALA A 84 5.86 -12.67 -13.54
N PRO A 85 6.71 -12.61 -14.59
CA PRO A 85 6.21 -12.45 -15.94
C PRO A 85 5.30 -13.67 -16.23
N PRO A 86 4.01 -13.48 -16.58
CA PRO A 86 3.19 -14.57 -17.07
C PRO A 86 3.91 -15.21 -18.25
N ALA A 87 3.94 -16.55 -18.32
CA ALA A 87 4.72 -17.35 -19.27
C ALA A 87 4.39 -17.14 -20.76
N SER A 88 3.68 -16.06 -21.11
CA SER A 88 3.23 -15.68 -22.45
C SER A 88 3.76 -14.33 -22.94
N LEU A 89 4.68 -13.67 -22.21
CA LEU A 89 5.31 -12.44 -22.70
C LEU A 89 6.64 -12.75 -23.42
N PRO A 90 6.81 -12.32 -24.68
CA PRO A 90 8.11 -12.31 -25.35
C PRO A 90 9.15 -11.58 -24.50
N ASP A 91 10.40 -12.02 -24.59
CA ASP A 91 11.50 -11.51 -23.79
C ASP A 91 11.53 -9.97 -23.80
N PRO A 92 11.31 -9.29 -22.64
CA PRO A 92 11.30 -7.83 -22.59
C PRO A 92 12.65 -7.24 -23.01
N VAL A 93 13.73 -8.01 -22.91
CA VAL A 93 15.06 -7.63 -23.39
C VAL A 93 15.10 -7.52 -24.92
N ALA A 94 14.41 -8.40 -25.64
CA ALA A 94 14.32 -8.34 -27.11
C ALA A 94 13.52 -7.12 -27.61
N VAL A 95 12.48 -6.72 -26.87
CA VAL A 95 11.65 -5.53 -27.17
C VAL A 95 12.44 -4.24 -26.95
N VAL A 96 13.25 -4.16 -25.89
CA VAL A 96 14.07 -2.96 -25.60
C VAL A 96 15.27 -2.84 -26.54
N ILE A 97 15.84 -3.97 -27.00
CA ILE A 97 16.96 -4.00 -27.96
C ILE A 97 16.49 -3.74 -29.41
N GLY A 98 15.18 -3.67 -29.65
CA GLY A 98 14.62 -3.35 -30.95
C GLY A 98 14.72 -4.53 -31.92
N ASP A 99 14.48 -5.75 -31.45
CA ASP A 99 14.18 -6.83 -32.39
C ASP A 99 12.79 -6.55 -32.99
N SER A 100 12.79 -5.98 -34.19
CA SER A 100 11.59 -5.81 -35.00
C SER A 100 11.06 -7.19 -35.35
N THR A 101 10.29 -7.80 -34.46
CA THR A 101 9.49 -8.96 -34.83
C THR A 101 8.51 -8.48 -35.88
N ASP A 102 8.75 -8.82 -37.14
CA ASP A 102 7.80 -8.62 -38.23
C ASP A 102 6.50 -9.31 -37.85
N VAL A 103 5.58 -8.55 -37.26
CA VAL A 103 4.20 -8.99 -37.06
C VAL A 103 3.63 -9.11 -38.45
N ASN A 104 3.50 -10.34 -38.94
CA ASN A 104 2.98 -10.60 -40.27
C ASN A 104 1.47 -10.27 -40.32
N LEU A 105 1.16 -8.99 -40.53
CA LEU A 105 -0.19 -8.44 -40.60
C LEU A 105 -1.02 -9.05 -41.73
N LEU A 106 -0.37 -9.67 -42.73
CA LEU A 106 -1.05 -10.41 -43.79
C LEU A 106 -1.71 -11.69 -43.27
N GLN A 107 -1.19 -12.29 -42.20
CA GLN A 107 -1.79 -13.48 -41.59
C GLN A 107 -3.01 -13.11 -40.74
N VAL A 108 -2.98 -11.97 -40.03
CA VAL A 108 -4.11 -11.48 -39.23
C VAL A 108 -5.28 -11.06 -40.14
N GLY A 109 -5.01 -10.37 -41.25
CA GLY A 109 -6.06 -9.98 -42.22
C GLY A 109 -6.71 -11.17 -42.94
N MET A 110 -6.01 -12.29 -43.12
CA MET A 110 -6.57 -13.49 -43.75
C MET A 110 -7.71 -14.10 -42.91
N PHE A 111 -7.62 -14.05 -41.57
CA PHE A 111 -8.65 -14.60 -40.69
C PHE A 111 -9.98 -13.84 -40.77
N ASP A 112 -9.94 -12.50 -40.91
CA ASP A 112 -11.14 -11.68 -41.09
C ASP A 112 -11.79 -11.91 -42.46
N ILE A 113 -10.99 -12.05 -43.52
CA ILE A 113 -11.51 -12.28 -44.87
C ILE A 113 -12.09 -13.70 -44.99
N ALA A 114 -11.46 -14.70 -44.37
CA ALA A 114 -11.98 -16.06 -44.35
C ALA A 114 -13.33 -16.14 -43.61
N MET A 115 -13.47 -15.44 -42.48
CA MET A 115 -14.73 -15.38 -41.74
C MET A 115 -15.83 -14.66 -42.53
N ALA A 116 -15.49 -13.57 -43.25
CA ALA A 116 -16.44 -12.83 -44.07
C ALA A 116 -16.92 -13.60 -45.32
N LEU A 117 -16.16 -14.60 -45.78
CA LEU A 117 -16.53 -15.46 -46.91
C LEU A 117 -17.36 -16.68 -46.48
N GLU A 118 -17.36 -17.03 -45.20
CA GLU A 118 -18.11 -18.18 -44.67
C GLU A 118 -19.56 -17.81 -44.27
N GLU A 119 -19.90 -16.52 -44.25
CA GLU A 119 -21.27 -16.01 -44.05
C GLU A 119 -22.01 -15.63 -45.36
N GLY A 120 -21.58 -16.15 -46.53
CA GLY A 120 -22.21 -15.92 -47.84
C GLY A 120 -22.95 -17.11 -48.42
#